data_AF-A0A345GUF2-F1
#
_entry.id   AF-A0A345GUF2-F1
#
_cell.length_a   1.000
_cell.length_b   1.000
_cell.length_c   1.000
_cell.angle_alpha   90.00
_cell.angle_beta   90.00
_cell.angle_gamma   90.00
#
_symmetry.space_group_name_H-M   'P 1'
#
loop_
_entity.id
_entity.type
_entity.pdbx_description
1 polymer ?
#
loop_
_entity_poly.entity_id
_entity_poly.type
_entity_poly.pdbx_seq_one_letter_code
_entity_poly.pdbx_strand_id
1 'polypeptide(L)'
;MLFFLFTQSVFSQKSERISTVDFVQIVNENKAEAMFYYEYNWKVLRNMAMQKKYIHSFEIMETSYSAAAPFHLMLITTYNNKEQYEQREKHFQELIKLNGKLNLLNDKKPAEFRKNLFYKENVTHHSKEITIIKS
;
A
#
# COMPACT_ATOMS: atom_id res chain seq x y z
N MET A 1 6.84 48.05 29.69
CA MET A 1 6.81 46.58 29.64
C MET A 1 6.14 46.19 28.32
N LEU A 2 6.91 45.75 27.32
CA LEU A 2 6.41 45.47 25.96
C LEU A 2 6.04 43.98 25.89
N PHE A 3 4.75 43.67 25.73
CA PHE A 3 4.27 42.30 25.60
C PHE A 3 4.44 41.83 24.15
N PHE A 4 5.41 40.95 23.90
CA PHE A 4 5.59 40.30 22.60
C PHE A 4 4.59 39.14 22.50
N LEU A 5 3.51 39.34 21.75
CA LEU A 5 2.57 38.27 21.37
C LEU A 5 3.23 37.41 20.28
N PHE A 6 3.78 36.26 20.68
CA PHE A 6 4.20 35.21 19.76
C PHE A 6 2.94 34.54 19.17
N THR A 7 2.53 34.96 17.98
CA THR A 7 1.56 34.22 17.18
C THR A 7 2.25 32.97 16.64
N GLN A 8 1.98 31.80 17.23
CA GLN A 8 2.38 30.53 16.63
C GLN A 8 1.44 30.21 15.47
N SER A 9 1.90 30.44 14.25
CA SER A 9 1.24 29.97 13.04
C SER A 9 1.38 28.45 12.98
N VAL A 10 0.36 27.72 13.43
CA VAL A 10 0.28 26.27 13.27
C VAL A 10 -0.07 25.97 11.81
N PHE A 11 0.95 25.88 10.95
CA PHE A 11 0.76 25.37 9.60
C PHE A 11 0.53 23.86 9.68
N SER A 12 -0.72 23.45 9.44
CA SER A 12 -1.07 22.06 9.16
C SER A 12 -0.34 21.63 7.88
N GLN A 13 0.80 20.97 7.99
CA GLN A 13 1.53 20.46 6.82
C GLN A 13 0.68 19.38 6.13
N LYS A 14 0.45 19.56 4.83
CA LYS A 14 -0.19 18.54 3.99
C LYS A 14 0.73 17.32 3.96
N SER A 15 0.19 16.12 4.14
CA SER A 15 1.00 14.91 4.07
C SER A 15 1.63 14.77 2.69
N GLU A 16 2.95 14.58 2.65
CA GLU A 16 3.69 14.27 1.42
C GLU A 16 3.49 12.82 0.98
N ARG A 17 2.87 11.99 1.82
CA ARG A 17 2.65 10.58 1.55
C ARG A 17 1.72 10.39 0.37
N ILE A 18 2.13 9.49 -0.51
CA ILE A 18 1.39 9.08 -1.69
C ILE A 18 1.09 7.59 -1.53
N SER A 19 -0.09 7.14 -1.93
CA SER A 19 -0.41 5.71 -1.96
C SER A 19 -0.84 5.23 -3.33
N THR A 20 -0.60 3.95 -3.54
CA THR A 20 -1.23 3.17 -4.59
C THR A 20 -2.21 2.19 -3.96
N VAL A 21 -3.34 1.95 -4.62
CA VAL A 21 -4.36 0.99 -4.17
C VAL A 21 -4.72 0.06 -5.32
N ASP A 22 -4.52 -1.24 -5.12
CA ASP A 22 -4.96 -2.29 -6.04
C ASP A 22 -6.25 -2.94 -5.52
N PHE A 23 -7.26 -3.08 -6.37
CA PHE A 23 -8.51 -3.77 -6.08
C PHE A 23 -8.53 -5.11 -6.79
N VAL A 24 -8.43 -6.19 -6.01
CA VAL A 24 -8.22 -7.53 -6.55
C VAL A 24 -9.44 -8.40 -6.34
N GLN A 25 -9.92 -8.97 -7.44
CA GLN A 25 -10.89 -10.05 -7.42
C GLN A 25 -10.16 -11.40 -7.32
N ILE A 26 -10.58 -12.22 -6.37
CA ILE A 26 -10.25 -13.65 -6.35
C ILE A 26 -11.23 -14.35 -7.30
N VAL A 27 -10.72 -15.18 -8.19
CA VAL A 27 -11.52 -15.85 -9.23
C VAL A 27 -11.46 -17.36 -9.07
N ASN A 28 -12.45 -18.06 -9.63
CA ASN A 28 -12.50 -19.53 -9.68
C ASN A 28 -12.38 -20.20 -8.29
N GLU A 29 -12.97 -19.58 -7.26
CA GLU A 29 -12.99 -20.09 -5.88
C GLU A 29 -11.59 -20.34 -5.27
N ASN A 30 -10.53 -19.75 -5.86
CA ASN A 30 -9.14 -20.00 -5.48
C ASN A 30 -8.65 -19.12 -4.32
N LYS A 31 -9.48 -18.92 -3.28
CA LYS A 31 -9.13 -18.05 -2.15
C LYS A 31 -7.85 -18.45 -1.45
N ALA A 32 -7.66 -19.75 -1.17
CA ALA A 32 -6.46 -20.24 -0.50
C ALA A 32 -5.18 -19.92 -1.28
N GLU A 33 -5.19 -20.15 -2.60
CA GLU A 33 -4.06 -19.83 -3.49
C GLU A 33 -3.78 -18.32 -3.52
N ALA A 34 -4.82 -17.50 -3.67
CA ALA A 34 -4.68 -16.06 -3.69
C ALA A 34 -4.09 -15.51 -2.39
N MET A 35 -4.59 -15.97 -1.24
CA MET A 35 -4.08 -15.53 0.06
C MET A 35 -2.63 -15.98 0.29
N PHE A 36 -2.28 -17.21 -0.10
CA PHE A 36 -0.90 -17.69 -0.05
C PHE A 36 0.02 -16.82 -0.92
N TYR A 37 -0.40 -16.51 -2.16
CA TYR A 37 0.37 -15.66 -3.06
C TYR A 37 0.63 -14.27 -2.45
N TYR A 38 -0.38 -13.64 -1.85
CA TYR A 38 -0.22 -12.32 -1.24
C TYR A 38 0.63 -12.32 0.03
N GLU A 39 0.54 -13.36 0.85
CA GLU A 39 1.32 -13.49 2.08
C GLU A 39 2.80 -13.80 1.79
N TYR A 40 3.09 -14.71 0.85
CA TYR A 40 4.45 -15.23 0.63
C TYR A 40 5.18 -14.63 -0.57
N ASN A 41 4.54 -13.73 -1.32
CA ASN A 41 5.20 -12.99 -2.40
C ASN A 41 5.03 -11.48 -2.22
N TRP A 42 3.78 -11.00 -2.28
CA TRP A 42 3.53 -9.56 -2.29
C TRP A 42 3.98 -8.91 -0.97
N LYS A 43 3.57 -9.46 0.17
CA LYS A 43 3.95 -8.97 1.51
C LYS A 43 5.44 -9.09 1.76
N VAL A 44 6.08 -10.17 1.32
CA VAL A 44 7.55 -10.34 1.41
C VAL A 44 8.28 -9.19 0.71
N LEU A 45 7.90 -8.87 -0.53
CA LEU A 45 8.49 -7.73 -1.25
C LEU A 45 8.25 -6.40 -0.54
N ARG A 46 7.08 -6.19 0.06
CA ARG A 46 6.79 -4.95 0.79
C ARG A 46 7.54 -4.86 2.11
N ASN A 47 7.74 -5.97 2.81
CA ASN A 47 8.62 -6.02 3.98
C ASN A 47 10.06 -5.63 3.61
N MET A 48 10.59 -6.16 2.50
CA MET A 48 11.91 -5.76 1.98
C MET A 48 11.94 -4.27 1.60
N ALA A 49 10.88 -3.76 0.98
CA ALA A 49 10.76 -2.35 0.62
C ALA A 49 10.74 -1.42 1.84
N MET A 50 10.08 -1.82 2.94
CA MET A 50 10.14 -1.08 4.20
C MET A 50 11.54 -1.07 4.81
N GLN A 51 12.22 -2.23 4.82
CA GLN A 51 13.59 -2.34 5.34
C GLN A 51 14.57 -1.45 4.57
N LYS A 52 14.40 -1.35 3.24
CA LYS A 52 15.18 -0.45 2.37
C LYS A 52 14.65 0.99 2.33
N LYS A 53 13.60 1.31 3.10
CA LYS A 53 12.95 2.63 3.17
C LYS A 53 12.39 3.15 1.82
N TYR A 54 12.12 2.24 0.88
CA TYR A 54 11.49 2.56 -0.40
C TYR A 54 10.00 2.90 -0.25
N ILE A 55 9.36 2.36 0.78
CA ILE A 55 7.97 2.65 1.12
C ILE A 55 7.87 3.02 2.61
N HIS A 56 6.82 3.74 2.96
CA HIS A 56 6.45 4.08 4.32
C HIS A 56 5.73 2.93 5.02
N SER A 57 4.72 2.37 4.35
CA SER A 57 3.87 1.32 4.90
C SER A 57 3.17 0.56 3.77
N PHE A 58 2.51 -0.53 4.13
CA PHE A 58 1.63 -1.27 3.24
C PHE A 58 0.52 -1.97 4.03
N GLU A 59 -0.57 -2.31 3.36
CA GLU A 59 -1.71 -2.99 3.97
C GLU A 59 -2.37 -3.95 2.97
N ILE A 60 -2.87 -5.08 3.47
CA ILE A 60 -3.76 -5.99 2.73
C ILE A 60 -5.07 -5.99 3.50
N MET A 61 -6.13 -5.50 2.88
CA MET A 61 -7.47 -5.50 3.46
C MET A 61 -8.34 -6.49 2.70
N GLU A 62 -9.06 -7.34 3.43
CA GLU A 62 -10.04 -8.27 2.85
C GLU A 62 -11.45 -7.73 3.03
N THR A 63 -12.30 -7.95 2.02
CA THR A 63 -13.72 -7.61 2.05
C THR A 63 -14.55 -8.70 1.36
N SER A 64 -15.84 -8.75 1.70
CA SER A 64 -16.80 -9.58 0.99
C SER A 64 -17.05 -9.04 -0.42
N TYR A 65 -17.17 -9.95 -1.38
CA TYR A 65 -17.57 -9.64 -2.75
C TYR A 65 -19.02 -9.13 -2.80
N SER A 66 -19.27 -8.17 -3.69
CA SER A 66 -20.62 -7.81 -4.14
C SER A 66 -20.62 -7.44 -5.62
N ALA A 67 -21.79 -7.48 -6.28
CA ALA A 67 -21.88 -7.05 -7.69
C ALA A 67 -21.49 -5.57 -7.90
N ALA A 68 -21.73 -4.71 -6.90
CA ALA A 68 -21.35 -3.30 -6.94
C ALA A 68 -19.86 -3.06 -6.65
N ALA A 69 -19.23 -3.96 -5.89
CA ALA A 69 -17.81 -3.92 -5.55
C ALA A 69 -17.20 -5.31 -5.77
N PRO A 70 -16.89 -5.69 -7.03
CA PRO A 70 -16.56 -7.07 -7.39
C PRO A 70 -15.13 -7.49 -7.04
N PHE A 71 -14.56 -6.98 -5.95
CA PHE A 71 -13.22 -7.32 -5.45
C PHE A 71 -13.31 -7.96 -4.06
N HIS A 72 -12.24 -8.66 -3.69
CA HIS A 72 -12.09 -9.32 -2.39
C HIS A 72 -10.95 -8.71 -1.58
N LEU A 73 -9.95 -8.13 -2.23
CA LEU A 73 -8.80 -7.55 -1.56
C LEU A 73 -8.56 -6.11 -2.04
N MET A 74 -8.12 -5.27 -1.10
CA MET A 74 -7.50 -3.98 -1.37
C MET A 74 -6.06 -4.05 -0.91
N LEU A 75 -5.10 -3.78 -1.80
CA LEU A 75 -3.69 -3.76 -1.48
C LEU A 75 -3.20 -2.33 -1.52
N ILE A 76 -2.71 -1.83 -0.40
CA ILE A 76 -2.26 -0.46 -0.25
C ILE A 76 -0.75 -0.45 -0.11
N THR A 77 -0.06 0.38 -0.88
CA THR A 77 1.36 0.68 -0.67
C THR A 77 1.52 2.18 -0.55
N THR A 78 2.05 2.64 0.58
CA THR A 78 2.23 4.07 0.89
C THR A 78 3.70 4.41 0.83
N TYR A 79 4.04 5.46 0.09
CA TYR A 79 5.38 6.00 -0.08
C TYR A 79 5.54 7.23 0.81
N ASN A 80 6.78 7.50 1.25
CA ASN A 80 7.05 8.66 2.10
C ASN A 80 6.80 9.99 1.36
N ASN A 81 7.15 10.04 0.07
CA ASN A 81 7.08 11.26 -0.74
C ASN A 81 7.04 10.93 -2.24
N LYS A 82 7.01 11.99 -3.07
CA LYS A 82 6.96 11.91 -4.53
C LYS A 82 8.18 11.21 -5.14
N GLU A 83 9.39 11.45 -4.62
CA GLU A 83 10.61 10.82 -5.15
C GLU A 83 10.52 9.28 -5.04
N GLN A 84 10.16 8.78 -3.87
CA GLN A 84 10.00 7.33 -3.66
C GLN A 84 8.89 6.73 -4.53
N TYR A 85 7.79 7.47 -4.68
CA TYR A 85 6.70 7.08 -5.55
C TYR A 85 7.12 6.98 -7.02
N GLU A 86 7.88 7.95 -7.53
CA GLU A 86 8.36 7.95 -8.92
C GLU A 86 9.39 6.84 -9.19
N GLN A 87 10.18 6.48 -8.18
CA GLN A 87 11.16 5.39 -8.25
C GLN A 87 10.57 3.99 -8.01
N ARG A 88 9.25 3.88 -7.71
CA ARG A 88 8.60 2.63 -7.28
C ARG A 88 8.87 1.43 -8.19
N GLU A 89 8.79 1.62 -9.51
CA GLU A 89 8.95 0.53 -10.47
C GLU A 89 10.38 -0.02 -10.43
N LYS A 90 11.37 0.89 -10.47
CA LYS A 90 12.79 0.53 -10.37
C LYS A 90 13.08 -0.19 -9.05
N HIS A 91 12.57 0.32 -7.93
CA HIS A 91 12.73 -0.29 -6.62
C HIS A 91 12.12 -1.69 -6.57
N PHE A 92 10.86 -1.87 -6.97
CA PHE A 92 10.24 -3.19 -6.94
C PHE A 92 10.86 -4.17 -7.93
N GLN A 93 11.34 -3.73 -9.10
CA GLN A 93 12.10 -4.58 -10.02
C GLN A 93 13.40 -5.09 -9.39
N GLU A 94 14.13 -4.26 -8.64
CA GLU A 94 15.30 -4.71 -7.87
C GLU A 94 14.90 -5.77 -6.84
N LEU A 95 13.85 -5.52 -6.05
CA LEU A 95 13.40 -6.45 -5.02
C LEU A 95 12.95 -7.79 -5.61
N ILE A 96 12.26 -7.78 -6.75
CA ILE A 96 11.83 -8.99 -7.46
C ILE A 96 13.05 -9.79 -7.92
N LYS A 97 14.07 -9.13 -8.49
CA LYS A 97 15.32 -9.78 -8.90
C LYS A 97 16.05 -10.42 -7.71
N LEU A 98 16.06 -9.74 -6.55
CA LEU A 98 16.68 -10.24 -5.33
C LEU A 98 15.90 -11.40 -4.71
N ASN A 99 14.57 -11.32 -4.66
CA ASN A 99 13.70 -12.35 -4.08
C ASN A 99 13.66 -13.63 -4.93
N GLY A 100 13.82 -13.49 -6.25
CA GLY A 100 13.88 -14.62 -7.16
C GLY A 100 12.50 -15.15 -7.55
N LYS A 101 12.26 -16.45 -7.35
CA LYS A 101 11.07 -17.13 -7.86
C LYS A 101 9.83 -16.85 -7.02
N LEU A 102 8.66 -16.98 -7.65
CA LEU A 102 7.37 -16.92 -6.96
C LEU A 102 7.13 -18.19 -6.15
N ASN A 103 6.61 -18.01 -4.93
CA ASN A 103 6.08 -19.07 -4.08
C ASN A 103 4.60 -19.26 -4.42
N LEU A 104 4.23 -20.42 -4.93
CA LEU A 104 2.84 -20.79 -5.23
C LEU A 104 2.46 -21.98 -4.36
N LEU A 105 1.21 -22.06 -3.94
CA LEU A 105 0.71 -23.17 -3.14
C LEU A 105 0.43 -24.40 -4.01
N ASN A 106 0.22 -24.21 -5.32
CA ASN A 106 0.16 -25.26 -6.34
C ASN A 106 0.66 -24.75 -7.70
N ASP A 107 0.39 -25.49 -8.79
CA ASP A 107 0.86 -25.16 -10.14
C ASP A 107 0.04 -24.07 -10.87
N LYS A 108 -0.99 -23.50 -10.23
CA LYS A 108 -1.80 -22.43 -10.82
C LYS A 108 -1.01 -21.15 -10.94
N LYS A 109 -1.09 -20.51 -12.10
CA LYS A 109 -0.47 -19.19 -12.33
C LYS A 109 -1.36 -18.09 -11.75
N PRO A 110 -0.79 -16.90 -11.43
CA PRO A 110 -1.55 -15.79 -10.85
C PRO A 110 -2.86 -15.44 -11.57
N ALA A 111 -2.89 -15.46 -12.90
CA ALA A 111 -4.10 -15.13 -13.66
C ALA A 111 -5.28 -16.12 -13.43
N GLU A 112 -5.01 -17.32 -12.91
CA GLU A 112 -6.01 -18.37 -12.68
C GLU A 112 -6.73 -18.23 -11.33
N PHE A 113 -6.16 -17.45 -10.40
CA PHE A 113 -6.71 -17.26 -9.06
C PHE A 113 -6.93 -15.79 -8.68
N ARG A 114 -6.35 -14.84 -9.42
CA ARG A 114 -6.56 -13.41 -9.19
C ARG A 114 -6.73 -12.60 -10.47
N LYS A 115 -7.50 -11.53 -10.34
CA LYS A 115 -7.62 -10.46 -11.35
C LYS A 115 -7.53 -9.12 -10.66
N ASN A 116 -6.61 -8.26 -11.10
CA ASN A 116 -6.62 -6.86 -10.68
C ASN A 116 -7.71 -6.13 -11.48
N LEU A 117 -8.72 -5.60 -10.80
CA LEU A 117 -9.85 -4.94 -11.44
C LEU A 117 -9.58 -3.46 -11.67
N PHE A 118 -9.04 -2.80 -10.64
CA PHE A 118 -8.77 -1.38 -10.66
C PHE A 118 -7.50 -1.09 -9.90
N TYR A 119 -6.77 -0.10 -10.39
CA TYR A 119 -5.59 0.41 -9.75
C TYR A 119 -5.72 1.92 -9.63
N LYS A 120 -5.46 2.43 -8.43
CA LYS A 120 -5.45 3.87 -8.14
C LYS A 120 -4.05 4.31 -7.75
N GLU A 121 -3.64 5.39 -8.40
CA GLU A 121 -2.35 6.03 -8.25
C GLU A 121 -2.50 7.41 -7.63
N ASN A 122 -1.39 7.96 -7.13
CA ASN A 122 -1.34 9.32 -6.59
C ASN A 122 -2.39 9.59 -5.48
N VAL A 123 -2.73 8.58 -4.67
CA VAL A 123 -3.69 8.74 -3.57
C VAL A 123 -3.05 9.57 -2.46
N THR A 124 -3.60 10.76 -2.20
CA THR A 124 -3.08 11.70 -1.19
C THR A 124 -3.74 11.53 0.17
N HIS A 125 -2.98 11.75 1.23
CA HIS A 125 -3.44 11.63 2.61
C HIS A 125 -3.85 12.99 3.20
N HIS A 126 -5.05 13.08 3.73
CA HIS A 126 -5.62 14.31 4.32
C HIS A 126 -5.84 14.26 5.83
N SER A 127 -5.50 13.15 6.49
CA SER A 127 -5.61 13.04 7.94
C SER A 127 -4.65 14.00 8.64
N LYS A 128 -5.18 14.76 9.60
CA LYS A 128 -4.39 15.60 10.53
C LYS A 128 -4.19 14.81 11.81
N GLU A 129 -2.99 14.81 12.37
CA GLU A 129 -2.82 14.43 13.77
C GLU A 129 -3.55 15.47 14.64
N ILE A 130 -4.59 15.03 15.34
CA ILE A 130 -5.26 15.87 16.34
C ILE A 130 -4.42 15.79 17.61
N THR A 131 -3.58 16.78 17.85
CA THR A 131 -2.91 16.92 19.16
C THR A 131 -3.96 17.36 20.18
N ILE A 132 -4.46 16.42 20.98
CA ILE A 132 -5.31 16.73 22.13
C ILE A 132 -4.40 17.33 23.22
N ILE A 133 -4.42 18.65 23.35
CA ILE A 133 -3.79 19.33 24.49
C ILE A 133 -4.69 19.07 25.70
N LYS A 134 -4.23 18.27 26.66
CA LYS A 134 -4.90 18.16 27.97
C LYS A 134 -4.66 19.47 28.73
N SER A 135 -5.74 20.18 29.04
CA SER A 135 -5.77 21.31 29.97
C SER A 135 -5.65 20.84 31.41
#